data_AF-A0A257H891-F1
#
_entry.id   AF-A0A257H891-F1
#
_cell.length_a   1.000
_cell.length_b   1.000
_cell.length_c   1.000
_cell.angle_alpha   90.00
_cell.angle_beta   90.00
_cell.angle_gamma   90.00
#
_symmetry.space_group_name_H-M   'P 1'
#
loop_
_entity.id
_entity.type
_entity.pdbx_description
1 polymer ?
#
loop_
_entity_poly.entity_id
_entity_poly.type
_entity_poly.pdbx_seq_one_letter_code
_entity_poly.pdbx_strand_id
1 'polypeptide(L)'
;MSAVLGAAPKPGPIWQKQFDGMNETLRKAAICDWQDIQTADLWEYTLDMAYQDLQPDLFRHVFPACLKFWYDTLMANQSAEVGDSDLHRSLIRGNILARMLNEAERQRLLGFFVEGMLDRMDLERGFERGAGSASAWISRFNSLGLVAPDIPALWTNWWSMKTPGSAICAVQYASGLIYCRGENPLYPARTPMEDGAGPSMTEWDAQVFDSVWLDANLAFLRAILSPAYLVERMALAATVLAGTPEARIVESLAQDARDRGDILHIRVEDMLENLARPKLEQDPWD
;
A
#
# COMPACT_ATOMS: atom_id res chain seq x y z
N MET A 1 -16.00 10.94 1.83
CA MET A 1 -16.20 9.53 1.46
C MET A 1 -17.66 9.16 1.64
N SER A 2 -18.38 8.84 0.56
CA SER A 2 -19.57 7.99 0.68
C SER A 2 -19.09 6.61 1.15
N ALA A 3 -19.78 5.97 2.09
CA ALA A 3 -19.31 4.69 2.63
C ALA A 3 -19.28 3.64 1.50
N VAL A 4 -18.15 2.96 1.35
CA VAL A 4 -17.88 1.93 0.33
C VAL A 4 -18.98 0.85 0.31
N LEU A 5 -19.63 0.60 1.45
CA LEU A 5 -20.70 -0.37 1.62
C LEU A 5 -22.13 0.22 1.51
N GLY A 6 -22.28 1.51 1.20
CA GLY A 6 -23.55 2.22 1.27
C GLY A 6 -23.83 2.75 2.68
N ALA A 7 -25.10 2.84 3.09
CA ALA A 7 -25.44 3.35 4.42
C ALA A 7 -24.83 2.49 5.54
N ALA A 8 -24.41 3.15 6.62
CA ALA A 8 -23.81 2.53 7.81
C ALA A 8 -24.78 2.65 9.02
N PRO A 9 -25.92 1.94 9.01
CA PRO A 9 -26.92 2.04 10.08
C PRO A 9 -26.36 1.55 11.42
N LYS A 10 -26.96 1.97 12.53
CA LYS A 10 -26.64 1.41 13.85
C LYS A 10 -26.99 -0.09 13.87
N PRO A 11 -26.15 -0.93 14.47
CA PRO A 11 -26.43 -2.34 14.61
C PRO A 11 -27.57 -2.57 15.63
N GLY A 12 -28.17 -3.75 15.56
CA GLY A 12 -29.04 -4.27 16.61
C GLY A 12 -28.26 -4.68 17.87
N PRO A 13 -28.90 -5.43 18.79
CA PRO A 13 -28.23 -5.96 19.97
C PRO A 13 -26.96 -6.74 19.63
N ILE A 14 -25.86 -6.41 20.33
CA ILE A 14 -24.54 -6.96 20.05
C ILE A 14 -24.40 -8.37 20.63
N TRP A 15 -24.20 -9.36 19.77
CA TRP A 15 -23.91 -10.74 20.14
C TRP A 15 -22.47 -11.16 19.82
N GLN A 16 -21.78 -10.42 18.94
CA GLN A 16 -20.37 -10.65 18.65
C GLN A 16 -19.54 -10.51 19.94
N LYS A 17 -18.55 -11.39 20.08
CA LYS A 17 -17.55 -11.34 21.15
C LYS A 17 -16.24 -10.83 20.58
N GLN A 18 -15.54 -10.02 21.36
CA GLN A 18 -14.19 -9.60 20.98
C GLN A 18 -13.17 -10.70 21.16
N PHE A 19 -12.17 -10.70 20.29
CA PHE A 19 -11.05 -11.63 20.29
C PHE A 19 -10.30 -11.66 21.63
N ASP A 20 -10.06 -10.50 22.22
CA ASP A 20 -9.35 -10.32 23.50
C ASP A 20 -10.27 -10.30 24.73
N GLY A 21 -11.59 -10.45 24.52
CA GLY A 21 -12.60 -10.42 25.57
C GLY A 21 -13.02 -9.01 26.04
N MET A 22 -12.51 -7.93 25.42
CA MET A 22 -12.74 -6.52 25.81
C MET A 22 -14.13 -5.95 25.43
N ASN A 23 -15.20 -6.76 25.43
CA ASN A 23 -16.52 -6.48 24.82
C ASN A 23 -17.14 -5.07 25.01
N GLU A 24 -16.70 -4.27 25.98
CA GLU A 24 -17.12 -2.88 26.15
C GLU A 24 -16.69 -1.96 25.00
N THR A 25 -15.52 -2.16 24.39
CA THR A 25 -15.06 -1.34 23.26
C THR A 25 -15.89 -1.64 22.01
N LEU A 26 -16.27 -2.90 21.79
CA LEU A 26 -17.24 -3.28 20.75
C LEU A 26 -18.61 -2.60 20.93
N ARG A 27 -19.11 -2.56 22.17
CA ARG A 27 -20.38 -1.86 22.48
C ARG A 27 -20.27 -0.36 22.27
N LYS A 28 -19.13 0.24 22.62
CA LYS A 28 -18.85 1.65 22.38
C LYS A 28 -18.84 1.95 20.87
N ALA A 29 -18.15 1.13 20.07
CA ALA A 29 -18.14 1.25 18.62
C ALA A 29 -19.54 1.10 18.00
N ALA A 30 -20.40 0.25 18.57
CA ALA A 30 -21.78 0.06 18.11
C ALA A 30 -22.71 1.27 18.35
N ILE A 31 -22.46 2.08 19.38
CA ILE A 31 -23.30 3.25 19.72
C ILE A 31 -22.77 4.55 19.14
N CYS A 32 -21.45 4.67 18.90
CA CYS A 32 -20.83 5.85 18.28
C CYS A 32 -21.21 5.97 16.81
N ASP A 33 -21.36 7.19 16.28
CA ASP A 33 -21.45 7.32 14.83
C ASP A 33 -20.13 6.85 14.21
N TRP A 34 -20.20 6.17 13.06
CA TRP A 34 -19.03 5.49 12.52
C TRP A 34 -17.86 6.46 12.25
N GLN A 35 -18.16 7.74 11.97
CA GLN A 35 -17.15 8.78 11.79
C GLN A 35 -16.39 9.14 13.08
N ASP A 36 -16.97 8.87 14.24
CA ASP A 36 -16.49 9.28 15.56
C ASP A 36 -15.88 8.11 16.35
N ILE A 37 -15.84 6.90 15.77
CA ILE A 37 -15.19 5.75 16.40
C ILE A 37 -13.69 6.05 16.54
N GLN A 38 -13.16 5.86 17.74
CA GLN A 38 -11.78 6.21 18.04
C GLN A 38 -10.82 5.17 17.46
N THR A 39 -9.63 5.60 17.03
CA THR A 39 -8.60 4.71 16.47
C THR A 39 -8.28 3.50 17.35
N ALA A 40 -8.21 3.68 18.68
CA ALA A 40 -7.95 2.60 19.61
C ALA A 40 -9.05 1.52 19.58
N ASP A 41 -10.32 1.91 19.43
CA ASP A 41 -11.44 0.97 19.32
C ASP A 41 -11.41 0.24 17.95
N LEU A 42 -10.90 0.88 16.89
CA LEU A 42 -10.77 0.27 15.57
C LEU A 42 -9.68 -0.79 15.51
N TRP A 43 -8.57 -0.59 16.24
CA TRP A 43 -7.50 -1.57 16.37
C TRP A 43 -8.04 -2.92 16.84
N GLU A 44 -8.77 -2.93 17.96
CA GLU A 44 -9.35 -4.15 18.53
C GLU A 44 -10.37 -4.78 17.57
N TYR A 45 -11.16 -3.97 16.87
CA TYR A 45 -12.12 -4.48 15.89
C TYR A 45 -11.46 -5.11 14.65
N THR A 46 -10.25 -4.68 14.25
CA THR A 46 -9.52 -5.37 13.18
C THR A 46 -9.15 -6.79 13.60
N LEU A 47 -8.76 -7.03 14.86
CA LEU A 47 -8.51 -8.38 15.36
C LEU A 47 -9.77 -9.26 15.31
N ASP A 48 -10.94 -8.70 15.66
CA ASP A 48 -12.20 -9.41 15.50
C ASP A 48 -12.45 -9.83 14.05
N MET A 49 -12.16 -8.95 13.08
CA MET A 49 -12.28 -9.28 11.66
C MET A 49 -11.40 -10.46 11.26
N ALA A 50 -10.20 -10.58 11.83
CA ALA A 50 -9.29 -11.67 11.54
C ALA A 50 -9.68 -13.01 12.21
N TYR A 51 -10.29 -12.97 13.40
CA TYR A 51 -10.35 -14.14 14.29
C TYR A 51 -11.74 -14.54 14.81
N GLN A 52 -12.75 -13.69 14.69
CA GLN A 52 -14.07 -13.92 15.29
C GLN A 52 -15.18 -14.16 14.26
N ASP A 53 -16.31 -14.63 14.77
CA ASP A 53 -17.57 -14.63 14.04
C ASP A 53 -18.16 -13.21 14.06
N LEU A 54 -18.20 -12.59 12.88
CA LEU A 54 -18.62 -11.21 12.74
C LEU A 54 -20.14 -11.08 12.68
N GLN A 55 -20.65 -10.12 13.43
CA GLN A 55 -22.04 -9.70 13.35
C GLN A 55 -22.25 -8.82 12.10
N PRO A 56 -23.08 -9.22 11.11
CA PRO A 56 -23.13 -8.54 9.81
C PRO A 56 -23.55 -7.07 9.82
N ASP A 57 -24.53 -6.70 10.65
CA ASP A 57 -24.98 -5.32 10.81
C ASP A 57 -23.97 -4.47 11.59
N LEU A 58 -23.30 -5.04 12.59
CA LEU A 58 -22.17 -4.40 13.27
C LEU A 58 -21.00 -4.15 12.32
N PHE A 59 -20.65 -5.14 11.49
CA PHE A 59 -19.64 -4.97 10.45
C PHE A 59 -20.00 -3.85 9.48
N ARG A 60 -21.24 -3.78 9.02
CA ARG A 60 -21.70 -2.68 8.16
C ARG A 60 -21.61 -1.31 8.82
N HIS A 61 -21.74 -1.26 10.14
CA HIS A 61 -21.61 -0.02 10.90
C HIS A 61 -20.14 0.41 11.10
N VAL A 62 -19.28 -0.51 11.52
CA VAL A 62 -17.91 -0.20 11.96
C VAL A 62 -16.89 -0.21 10.80
N PHE A 63 -17.07 -1.06 9.79
CA PHE A 63 -16.10 -1.21 8.70
C PHE A 63 -15.78 0.09 7.93
N PRO A 64 -16.74 1.02 7.67
CA PRO A 64 -16.43 2.32 7.09
C PRO A 64 -15.42 3.14 7.90
N ALA A 65 -15.41 3.00 9.23
CA ALA A 65 -14.43 3.65 10.09
C ALA A 65 -13.03 3.05 9.93
N CYS A 66 -12.92 1.72 9.78
CA CYS A 66 -11.65 1.05 9.44
C CYS A 66 -11.08 1.55 8.10
N LEU A 67 -11.94 1.71 7.08
CA LEU A 67 -11.51 2.24 5.77
C LEU A 67 -11.08 3.70 5.85
N LYS A 68 -11.79 4.52 6.62
CA LYS A 68 -11.39 5.91 6.88
C LYS A 68 -10.03 5.96 7.56
N PHE A 69 -9.81 5.14 8.58
CA PHE A 69 -8.55 5.08 9.31
C PHE A 69 -7.37 4.68 8.40
N TRP A 70 -7.56 3.67 7.54
CA TRP A 70 -6.57 3.30 6.53
C TRP A 70 -6.26 4.45 5.56
N TYR A 71 -7.29 5.19 5.12
CA TYR A 71 -7.08 6.32 4.21
C TYR A 71 -6.36 7.49 4.89
N ASP A 72 -6.75 7.85 6.11
CA ASP A 72 -6.13 8.94 6.85
C ASP A 72 -4.62 8.66 7.11
N THR A 73 -4.28 7.43 7.49
CA THR A 73 -2.89 6.99 7.72
C THR A 73 -2.08 6.96 6.43
N LEU A 74 -2.70 6.51 5.32
CA LEU A 74 -2.11 6.61 3.99
C LEU A 74 -1.79 8.07 3.62
N MET A 75 -2.74 8.98 3.80
CA MET A 75 -2.57 10.41 3.49
C MET A 75 -1.51 11.08 4.37
N ALA A 76 -1.36 10.64 5.62
CA ALA A 76 -0.32 11.14 6.53
C ALA A 76 1.11 10.71 6.13
N ASN A 77 1.26 9.86 5.10
CA ASN A 77 2.54 9.27 4.68
C ASN A 77 3.30 8.57 5.81
N GLN A 78 2.57 8.02 6.77
CA GLN A 78 3.16 7.28 7.89
C GLN A 78 3.40 5.84 7.45
N SER A 79 4.49 5.24 7.97
CA SER A 79 4.64 3.79 7.94
C SER A 79 3.40 3.17 8.59
N ALA A 80 3.06 1.94 8.21
CA ALA A 80 2.06 1.19 8.95
C ALA A 80 2.56 0.91 10.35
N GLU A 81 2.14 1.73 11.30
CA GLU A 81 2.28 1.45 12.71
C GLU A 81 0.92 0.94 13.19
N VAL A 82 0.93 -0.20 13.88
CA VAL A 82 -0.14 -0.68 14.77
C VAL A 82 -1.56 -0.15 14.39
N GLY A 83 -2.12 -0.61 13.25
CA GLY A 83 -3.57 -0.70 13.01
C GLY A 83 -4.05 -0.71 11.58
N ASP A 84 -3.34 -0.01 10.72
CA ASP A 84 -3.56 0.00 9.28
C ASP A 84 -2.93 -1.23 8.60
N SER A 85 -1.78 -1.70 9.08
CA SER A 85 -1.17 -3.00 8.77
C SER A 85 -2.07 -4.18 9.14
N ASP A 86 -2.85 -4.00 10.21
CA ASP A 86 -3.78 -4.99 10.72
C ASP A 86 -5.04 -5.11 9.88
N LEU A 87 -5.48 -4.03 9.21
CA LEU A 87 -6.62 -4.10 8.30
C LEU A 87 -6.34 -5.10 7.17
N HIS A 88 -5.19 -5.00 6.50
CA HIS A 88 -4.80 -5.92 5.43
C HIS A 88 -4.73 -7.37 5.91
N ARG A 89 -4.13 -7.62 7.09
CA ARG A 89 -4.14 -8.93 7.73
C ARG A 89 -5.55 -9.45 7.95
N SER A 90 -6.44 -8.59 8.43
CA SER A 90 -7.81 -8.95 8.75
C SER A 90 -8.63 -9.28 7.52
N LEU A 91 -8.41 -8.55 6.42
CA LEU A 91 -9.06 -8.83 5.14
C LEU A 91 -8.69 -10.22 4.60
N ILE A 92 -7.40 -10.59 4.67
CA ILE A 92 -6.89 -11.90 4.24
C ILE A 92 -7.33 -12.99 5.20
N ARG A 93 -6.88 -12.92 6.46
CA ARG A 93 -7.07 -13.99 7.45
C ARG A 93 -8.54 -14.21 7.78
N GLY A 94 -9.28 -13.12 7.90
CA GLY A 94 -10.72 -13.13 8.13
C GLY A 94 -11.54 -13.52 6.92
N ASN A 95 -10.94 -13.62 5.72
CA ASN A 95 -11.63 -13.84 4.46
C ASN A 95 -12.83 -12.88 4.25
N ILE A 96 -12.63 -11.59 4.59
CA ILE A 96 -13.70 -10.59 4.71
C ILE A 96 -14.39 -10.34 3.38
N LEU A 97 -13.62 -10.27 2.29
CA LEU A 97 -14.15 -10.03 0.94
C LEU A 97 -15.17 -11.11 0.54
N ALA A 98 -14.95 -12.37 0.92
CA ALA A 98 -15.86 -13.45 0.60
C ALA A 98 -16.98 -13.61 1.63
N ARG A 99 -16.68 -13.43 2.93
CA ARG A 99 -17.64 -13.66 4.04
C ARG A 99 -18.63 -12.52 4.23
N MET A 100 -18.19 -11.27 4.07
CA MET A 100 -18.96 -10.10 4.51
C MET A 100 -19.47 -9.22 3.37
N LEU A 101 -18.88 -9.35 2.17
CA LEU A 101 -19.18 -8.48 1.03
C LEU A 101 -19.84 -9.24 -0.11
N ASN A 102 -20.83 -8.62 -0.75
CA ASN A 102 -21.28 -9.05 -2.07
C ASN A 102 -20.33 -8.56 -3.18
N GLU A 103 -20.55 -9.01 -4.42
CA GLU A 103 -19.67 -8.66 -5.54
C GLU A 103 -19.57 -7.16 -5.79
N ALA A 104 -20.69 -6.43 -5.77
CA ALA A 104 -20.67 -5.00 -6.00
C ALA A 104 -19.95 -4.24 -4.87
N GLU A 105 -20.07 -4.70 -3.63
CA GLU A 105 -19.33 -4.18 -2.48
C GLU A 105 -17.84 -4.46 -2.57
N ARG A 106 -17.44 -5.67 -2.99
CA ARG A 106 -16.04 -6.01 -3.26
C ARG A 106 -15.43 -5.06 -4.28
N GLN A 107 -16.09 -4.88 -5.43
CA GLN A 107 -15.58 -3.99 -6.48
C GLN A 107 -15.42 -2.54 -6.00
N ARG A 108 -16.36 -2.03 -5.19
CA ARG A 108 -16.23 -0.69 -4.59
C ARG A 108 -15.08 -0.61 -3.59
N LEU A 109 -14.84 -1.66 -2.80
CA LEU A 109 -13.72 -1.69 -1.86
C LEU A 109 -12.38 -1.71 -2.59
N LEU A 110 -12.26 -2.50 -3.66
CA LEU A 110 -11.04 -2.52 -4.46
C LEU A 110 -10.81 -1.17 -5.16
N GLY A 111 -11.86 -0.58 -5.74
CA GLY A 111 -11.82 0.78 -6.29
C GLY A 111 -11.37 1.82 -5.27
N PHE A 112 -11.86 1.73 -4.02
CA PHE A 112 -11.43 2.61 -2.93
C PHE A 112 -9.92 2.51 -2.63
N PHE A 113 -9.34 1.31 -2.61
CA PHE A 113 -7.90 1.16 -2.41
C PHE A 113 -7.09 1.74 -3.57
N VAL A 114 -7.56 1.55 -4.81
CA VAL A 114 -6.93 2.12 -6.01
C VAL A 114 -6.99 3.64 -5.96
N GLU A 115 -8.17 4.23 -5.74
CA GLU A 115 -8.37 5.68 -5.66
C GLU A 115 -7.52 6.29 -4.54
N GLY A 116 -7.54 5.70 -3.33
CA GLY A 116 -6.76 6.23 -2.20
C GLY A 116 -5.25 6.23 -2.44
N MET A 117 -4.72 5.18 -3.08
CA MET A 117 -3.30 5.16 -3.45
C MET A 117 -2.96 6.24 -4.49
N LEU A 118 -3.81 6.43 -5.50
CA LEU A 118 -3.61 7.47 -6.50
C LEU A 118 -3.68 8.87 -5.89
N ASP A 119 -4.65 9.12 -5.00
CA ASP A 119 -4.77 10.37 -4.24
C ASP A 119 -3.48 10.65 -3.45
N ARG A 120 -2.90 9.62 -2.81
CA ARG A 120 -1.63 9.77 -2.08
C ARG A 120 -0.48 10.12 -3.02
N MET A 121 -0.36 9.41 -4.13
CA MET A 121 0.69 9.61 -5.13
C MET A 121 0.63 11.03 -5.72
N ASP A 122 -0.57 11.56 -5.93
CA ASP A 122 -0.79 12.91 -6.46
C ASP A 122 -0.29 14.02 -5.52
N LEU A 123 -0.10 13.73 -4.23
CA LEU A 123 0.46 14.65 -3.25
C LEU A 123 2.01 14.68 -3.25
N GLU A 124 2.69 13.72 -3.88
CA GLU A 124 4.16 13.66 -3.81
C GLU A 124 4.83 14.82 -4.55
N ARG A 125 5.82 15.44 -3.90
CA ARG A 125 6.61 16.55 -4.46
C ARG A 125 8.06 16.40 -4.02
N GLY A 126 9.01 16.80 -4.86
CA GLY A 126 10.42 16.72 -4.55
C GLY A 126 10.95 15.30 -4.36
N PHE A 127 12.25 15.24 -4.07
CA PHE A 127 12.94 14.02 -3.64
C PHE A 127 13.64 14.21 -2.29
N GLU A 128 13.43 15.35 -1.64
CA GLU A 128 14.03 15.64 -0.34
C GLU A 128 13.35 14.82 0.77
N ARG A 129 14.15 14.23 1.67
CA ARG A 129 13.63 13.53 2.85
C ARG A 129 13.09 14.56 3.85
N GLY A 130 11.77 14.65 3.97
CA GLY A 130 11.11 15.31 5.10
C GLY A 130 11.14 14.46 6.38
N ALA A 131 10.29 14.77 7.35
CA ALA A 131 10.12 13.99 8.59
C ALA A 131 9.54 12.57 8.38
N GLY A 132 9.16 12.22 7.14
CA GLY A 132 8.71 10.88 6.75
C GLY A 132 9.59 10.29 5.65
N SER A 133 9.56 8.96 5.50
CA SER A 133 10.24 8.30 4.38
C SER A 133 9.63 8.78 3.07
N ALA A 134 10.47 9.33 2.18
CA ALA A 134 10.07 9.83 0.86
C ALA A 134 9.38 8.77 -0.04
N SER A 135 9.31 7.51 0.41
CA SER A 135 8.74 6.38 -0.31
C SER A 135 7.93 5.43 0.58
N ALA A 136 7.37 5.91 1.70
CA ALA A 136 6.56 5.07 2.60
C ALA A 136 5.34 4.43 1.88
N TRP A 137 4.81 5.11 0.86
CA TRP A 137 3.73 4.59 0.03
C TRP A 137 4.08 3.29 -0.72
N ILE A 138 5.37 2.99 -0.97
CA ILE A 138 5.78 1.76 -1.67
C ILE A 138 5.44 0.52 -0.84
N SER A 139 5.65 0.57 0.48
CA SER A 139 5.28 -0.54 1.36
C SER A 139 3.77 -0.77 1.39
N ARG A 140 2.96 0.31 1.32
CA ARG A 140 1.49 0.25 1.20
C ARG A 140 1.05 -0.38 -0.11
N PHE A 141 1.67 0.04 -1.22
CA PHE A 141 1.46 -0.55 -2.53
C PHE A 141 1.75 -2.05 -2.50
N ASN A 142 2.86 -2.45 -1.86
CA ASN A 142 3.22 -3.85 -1.72
C ASN A 142 2.23 -4.66 -0.87
N SER A 143 1.68 -4.08 0.18
CA SER A 143 0.62 -4.70 0.97
C SER A 143 -0.66 -4.94 0.17
N LEU A 144 -1.05 -4.01 -0.71
CA LEU A 144 -2.20 -4.21 -1.59
C LEU A 144 -2.00 -5.37 -2.56
N GLY A 145 -0.76 -5.65 -2.98
CA GLY A 145 -0.43 -6.81 -3.79
C GLY A 145 -0.79 -8.16 -3.15
N LEU A 146 -0.88 -8.21 -1.81
CA LEU A 146 -1.30 -9.37 -1.03
C LEU A 146 -2.83 -9.50 -0.90
N VAL A 147 -3.55 -8.38 -0.81
CA VAL A 147 -4.95 -8.34 -0.37
C VAL A 147 -5.93 -8.09 -1.52
N ALA A 148 -5.52 -7.31 -2.52
CA ALA A 148 -6.40 -6.77 -3.56
C ALA A 148 -5.93 -7.25 -4.95
N PRO A 149 -6.77 -7.97 -5.72
CA PRO A 149 -6.43 -8.43 -7.07
C PRO A 149 -6.48 -7.32 -8.14
N ASP A 150 -6.25 -6.06 -7.77
CA ASP A 150 -6.46 -4.87 -8.62
C ASP A 150 -5.18 -4.03 -8.83
N ILE A 151 -4.00 -4.63 -8.61
CA ILE A 151 -2.73 -4.03 -9.04
C ILE A 151 -2.73 -3.64 -10.52
N PRO A 152 -3.32 -4.39 -11.47
CA PRO A 152 -3.42 -3.95 -12.86
C PRO A 152 -4.05 -2.57 -13.04
N ALA A 153 -5.13 -2.29 -12.29
CA ALA A 153 -5.85 -1.02 -12.37
C ALA A 153 -5.03 0.12 -11.74
N LEU A 154 -4.47 -0.11 -10.55
CA LEU A 154 -3.60 0.88 -9.88
C LEU A 154 -2.37 1.20 -10.73
N TRP A 155 -1.65 0.17 -11.18
CA TRP A 155 -0.44 0.30 -11.98
C TRP A 155 -0.71 1.07 -13.27
N THR A 156 -1.74 0.70 -14.03
CA THR A 156 -2.06 1.35 -15.31
C THR A 156 -2.38 2.84 -15.12
N ASN A 157 -3.15 3.18 -14.08
CA ASN A 157 -3.50 4.58 -13.82
C ASN A 157 -2.29 5.37 -13.33
N TRP A 158 -1.53 4.83 -12.39
CA TRP A 158 -0.34 5.48 -11.85
C TRP A 158 0.73 5.72 -12.93
N TRP A 159 1.11 4.69 -13.70
CA TRP A 159 2.13 4.79 -14.75
C TRP A 159 1.67 5.50 -16.02
N SER A 160 0.41 5.96 -16.07
CA SER A 160 -0.03 6.95 -17.06
C SER A 160 0.50 8.36 -16.75
N MET A 161 0.97 8.59 -15.52
CA MET A 161 1.67 9.80 -15.07
C MET A 161 0.94 11.10 -15.45
N LYS A 162 -0.38 11.13 -15.25
CA LYS A 162 -1.23 12.29 -15.57
C LYS A 162 -0.94 13.52 -14.71
N THR A 163 -0.23 13.34 -13.59
CA THR A 163 0.09 14.39 -12.62
C THR A 163 1.59 14.41 -12.34
N PRO A 164 2.15 15.56 -11.89
CA PRO A 164 3.54 15.60 -11.43
C PRO A 164 3.82 14.62 -10.28
N GLY A 165 2.88 14.46 -9.34
CA GLY A 165 3.05 13.55 -8.20
C GLY A 165 3.16 12.09 -8.62
N SER A 166 2.29 11.63 -9.53
CA SER A 166 2.38 10.28 -10.09
C SER A 166 3.69 10.04 -10.85
N ALA A 167 4.21 11.05 -11.57
CA ALA A 167 5.53 10.99 -12.21
C ALA A 167 6.67 10.91 -11.19
N ILE A 168 6.62 11.67 -10.10
CA ILE A 168 7.58 11.59 -9.00
C ILE A 168 7.58 10.20 -8.37
N CYS A 169 6.40 9.63 -8.08
CA CYS A 169 6.27 8.27 -7.58
C CYS A 169 6.88 7.25 -8.53
N ALA A 170 6.62 7.37 -9.84
CA ALA A 170 7.18 6.48 -10.85
C ALA A 170 8.71 6.53 -10.86
N VAL A 171 9.28 7.73 -10.76
CA VAL A 171 10.73 7.94 -10.66
C VAL A 171 11.31 7.34 -9.38
N GLN A 172 10.66 7.55 -8.22
CA GLN A 172 11.05 6.96 -6.95
C GLN A 172 11.09 5.43 -7.04
N TYR A 173 10.01 4.81 -7.52
CA TYR A 173 9.91 3.36 -7.69
C TYR A 173 10.94 2.81 -8.68
N ALA A 174 11.05 3.42 -9.87
CA ALA A 174 12.00 3.00 -10.89
C ALA A 174 13.45 3.11 -10.41
N SER A 175 13.79 4.16 -9.64
CA SER A 175 15.14 4.31 -9.09
C SER A 175 15.53 3.13 -8.19
N GLY A 176 14.58 2.53 -7.45
CA GLY A 176 14.82 1.32 -6.66
C GLY A 176 15.21 0.09 -7.49
N LEU A 177 14.87 0.10 -8.79
CA LEU A 177 15.21 -0.97 -9.74
C LEU A 177 16.45 -0.62 -10.58
N ILE A 178 16.70 0.66 -10.86
CA ILE A 178 17.86 1.11 -11.65
C ILE A 178 19.18 0.98 -10.88
N TYR A 179 19.14 1.17 -9.56
CA TYR A 179 20.34 1.22 -8.72
C TYR A 179 20.41 0.06 -7.73
N CYS A 180 21.65 -0.34 -7.42
CA CYS A 180 21.94 -1.20 -6.29
C CYS A 180 21.90 -0.41 -4.97
N ARG A 181 21.88 -1.14 -3.84
CA ARG A 181 21.91 -0.56 -2.51
C ARG A 181 23.11 0.39 -2.35
N GLY A 182 22.86 1.61 -1.91
CA GLY A 182 23.89 2.64 -1.69
C GLY A 182 24.32 3.43 -2.94
N GLU A 183 23.84 3.07 -4.13
CA GLU A 183 24.14 3.80 -5.38
C GLU A 183 23.06 4.80 -5.77
N ASN A 184 21.85 4.65 -5.23
CA ASN A 184 20.69 5.41 -5.69
C ASN A 184 20.83 6.91 -5.33
N PRO A 185 20.87 7.82 -6.32
CA PRO A 185 21.08 9.24 -6.07
C PRO A 185 19.87 9.93 -5.40
N LEU A 186 18.68 9.32 -5.45
CA LEU A 186 17.51 9.79 -4.70
C LEU A 186 17.56 9.41 -3.22
N TYR A 187 18.34 8.36 -2.89
CA TYR A 187 18.47 7.83 -1.54
C TYR A 187 19.95 7.69 -1.20
N PRO A 188 20.67 8.82 -1.10
CA PRO A 188 22.11 8.79 -0.85
C PRO A 188 22.40 7.99 0.42
N ALA A 189 23.48 7.19 0.36
CA ALA A 189 24.01 6.47 1.52
C ALA A 189 24.17 7.42 2.72
N ARG A 190 23.58 7.09 3.88
CA ARG A 190 23.63 7.99 5.05
C ARG A 190 24.29 7.37 6.28
N THR A 191 24.73 8.30 7.11
CA THR A 191 25.34 8.22 8.45
C THR A 191 24.75 7.13 9.37
N PRO A 192 25.42 6.77 10.49
CA PRO A 192 25.07 5.63 11.37
C PRO A 192 23.63 5.53 11.91
N MET A 193 22.76 6.52 11.67
CA MET A 193 21.38 6.61 12.16
C MET A 193 20.31 6.46 11.06
N GLU A 194 20.67 6.40 9.78
CA GLU A 194 19.68 6.33 8.69
C GLU A 194 20.12 5.38 7.58
N ASP A 195 19.30 4.36 7.31
CA ASP A 195 19.58 3.39 6.26
C ASP A 195 19.49 4.04 4.87
N GLY A 196 20.64 4.20 4.23
CA GLY A 196 20.78 4.71 2.86
C GLY A 196 20.52 3.65 1.78
N ALA A 197 19.55 2.77 2.02
CA ALA A 197 19.37 1.55 1.22
C ALA A 197 18.46 1.70 0.00
N GLY A 198 17.88 2.88 -0.24
CA GLY A 198 16.79 3.04 -1.22
C GLY A 198 15.46 2.46 -0.70
N PRO A 199 14.38 2.54 -1.49
CA PRO A 199 13.12 1.92 -1.13
C PRO A 199 13.26 0.40 -1.24
N SER A 200 12.76 -0.32 -0.23
CA SER A 200 12.65 -1.77 -0.34
C SER A 200 11.49 -2.12 -1.27
N MET A 201 11.83 -2.72 -2.40
CA MET A 201 10.86 -3.02 -3.47
C MET A 201 9.93 -4.19 -3.13
N THR A 202 10.25 -4.95 -2.08
CA THR A 202 9.53 -6.17 -1.71
C THR A 202 9.06 -6.15 -0.26
N GLU A 203 9.40 -5.14 0.52
CA GLU A 203 8.82 -4.93 1.85
C GLU A 203 7.40 -4.42 1.74
N TRP A 204 6.55 -5.01 2.57
CA TRP A 204 5.18 -4.58 2.78
C TRP A 204 5.02 -4.32 4.26
N ASP A 205 4.02 -3.51 4.57
CA ASP A 205 3.78 -3.03 5.91
C ASP A 205 2.66 -3.80 6.63
N ALA A 206 1.94 -4.67 5.92
CA ALA A 206 0.95 -5.57 6.50
C ALA A 206 1.62 -6.60 7.43
N GLN A 207 1.04 -6.82 8.61
CA GLN A 207 1.50 -7.86 9.55
C GLN A 207 1.07 -9.27 9.10
N VAL A 208 1.38 -9.62 7.87
CA VAL A 208 1.04 -10.90 7.26
C VAL A 208 2.33 -11.61 6.88
N PHE A 209 2.66 -12.61 7.70
CA PHE A 209 3.77 -13.52 7.47
C PHE A 209 3.30 -14.71 6.61
N ASP A 210 4.24 -15.40 5.96
CA ASP A 210 3.97 -16.55 5.07
C ASP A 210 3.03 -16.26 3.89
N SER A 211 2.89 -14.98 3.51
CA SER A 211 2.10 -14.58 2.35
C SER A 211 2.98 -14.16 1.18
N VAL A 212 2.41 -14.34 0.00
CA VAL A 212 2.96 -13.91 -1.28
C VAL A 212 1.96 -12.99 -1.96
N TRP A 213 2.44 -12.20 -2.92
CA TRP A 213 1.53 -11.48 -3.79
C TRP A 213 0.57 -12.42 -4.50
N LEU A 214 -0.65 -11.95 -4.72
CA LEU A 214 -1.67 -12.72 -5.44
C LEU A 214 -1.18 -13.06 -6.86
N ASP A 215 -1.43 -14.30 -7.30
CA ASP A 215 -0.97 -14.80 -8.60
C ASP A 215 -1.41 -13.90 -9.77
N ALA A 216 -2.62 -13.35 -9.73
CA ALA A 216 -3.13 -12.45 -10.75
C ALA A 216 -2.31 -11.14 -10.84
N ASN A 217 -1.89 -10.60 -9.70
CA ASN A 217 -1.05 -9.39 -9.64
C ASN A 217 0.36 -9.70 -10.16
N LEU A 218 0.93 -10.83 -9.77
CA LEU A 218 2.25 -11.28 -10.25
C LEU A 218 2.25 -11.55 -11.75
N ALA A 219 1.22 -12.22 -12.27
CA ALA A 219 1.08 -12.52 -13.69
C ALA A 219 1.02 -11.22 -14.53
N PHE A 220 0.25 -10.23 -14.05
CA PHE A 220 0.20 -8.92 -14.69
C PHE A 220 1.58 -8.23 -14.69
N LEU A 221 2.25 -8.17 -13.54
CA LEU A 221 3.56 -7.51 -13.46
C LEU A 221 4.61 -8.21 -14.34
N ARG A 222 4.65 -9.54 -14.35
CA ARG A 222 5.54 -10.31 -15.25
C ARG A 222 5.28 -10.02 -16.73
N ALA A 223 4.04 -9.71 -17.10
CA ALA A 223 3.68 -9.43 -18.49
C ALA A 223 4.07 -8.01 -18.94
N ILE A 224 4.10 -7.03 -18.02
CA ILE A 224 4.28 -5.61 -18.37
C ILE A 224 5.65 -5.05 -17.96
N LEU A 225 6.17 -5.47 -16.81
CA LEU A 225 7.36 -4.89 -16.22
C LEU A 225 8.60 -5.47 -16.90
N SER A 226 9.28 -4.62 -17.66
CA SER A 226 10.53 -4.96 -18.34
C SER A 226 11.49 -3.77 -18.31
N PRO A 227 12.80 -3.98 -18.56
CA PRO A 227 13.74 -2.88 -18.71
C PRO A 227 13.30 -1.86 -19.77
N ALA A 228 12.80 -2.35 -20.92
CA ALA A 228 12.31 -1.48 -21.99
C ALA A 228 11.10 -0.63 -21.53
N TYR A 229 10.15 -1.23 -20.82
CA TYR A 229 9.02 -0.50 -20.23
C TYR A 229 9.48 0.58 -19.26
N LEU A 230 10.42 0.27 -18.36
CA LEU A 230 10.93 1.25 -17.40
C LEU A 230 11.71 2.38 -18.08
N VAL A 231 12.52 2.08 -19.09
CA VAL A 231 13.21 3.11 -19.89
C VAL A 231 12.21 4.06 -20.58
N GLU A 232 11.17 3.51 -21.20
CA GLU A 232 10.11 4.31 -21.83
C GLU A 232 9.39 5.19 -20.80
N ARG A 233 9.01 4.61 -19.65
CA ARG A 233 8.30 5.34 -18.60
C ARG A 233 9.18 6.40 -17.94
N MET A 234 10.47 6.15 -17.76
CA MET A 234 11.41 7.16 -17.25
C MET A 234 11.56 8.35 -18.20
N ALA A 235 11.56 8.11 -19.52
CA ALA A 235 11.55 9.19 -20.51
C ALA A 235 10.24 10.00 -20.48
N LEU A 236 9.09 9.33 -20.29
CA LEU A 236 7.81 10.00 -20.09
C LEU A 236 7.82 10.84 -18.80
N ALA A 237 8.32 10.31 -17.69
CA ALA A 237 8.43 11.04 -16.43
C ALA A 237 9.29 12.31 -16.57
N ALA A 238 10.42 12.22 -17.28
CA ALA A 238 11.27 13.39 -17.58
C ALA A 238 10.50 14.45 -18.40
N THR A 239 9.64 14.01 -19.33
CA THR A 239 8.80 14.92 -20.12
C THR A 239 7.71 15.59 -19.26
N VAL A 240 7.04 14.82 -18.40
CA VAL A 240 5.98 15.33 -17.49
C VAL A 240 6.55 16.32 -16.48
N LEU A 241 7.77 16.08 -16.00
CA LEU A 241 8.45 16.90 -15.00
C LEU A 241 9.33 17.98 -15.64
N ALA A 242 9.29 18.18 -16.95
CA ALA A 242 10.05 19.23 -17.62
C ALA A 242 9.65 20.62 -17.06
N GLY A 243 10.66 21.43 -16.71
CA GLY A 243 10.44 22.76 -16.14
C GLY A 243 10.10 22.78 -14.64
N THR A 244 10.07 21.62 -13.98
CA THR A 244 9.99 21.53 -12.51
C THR A 244 11.41 21.56 -11.88
N PRO A 245 11.55 21.86 -10.58
CA PRO A 245 12.83 21.75 -9.87
C PRO A 245 13.50 20.37 -10.00
N GLU A 246 12.70 19.33 -10.16
CA GLU A 246 13.11 17.93 -10.27
C GLU A 246 13.66 17.55 -11.66
N ALA A 247 13.41 18.35 -12.69
CA ALA A 247 13.68 18.00 -14.10
C ALA A 247 15.10 17.45 -14.32
N ARG A 248 16.12 18.16 -13.81
CA ARG A 248 17.53 17.79 -14.01
C ARG A 248 17.89 16.42 -13.45
N ILE A 249 17.39 16.08 -12.26
CA ILE A 249 17.69 14.78 -11.65
C ILE A 249 16.91 13.66 -12.35
N VAL A 250 15.67 13.92 -12.78
CA VAL A 250 14.87 12.94 -13.52
C VAL A 250 15.47 12.64 -14.91
N GLU A 251 15.98 13.66 -15.61
CA GLU A 251 16.70 13.47 -16.88
C GLU A 251 17.94 12.58 -16.69
N SER A 252 18.71 12.81 -15.62
CA SER A 252 19.86 11.97 -15.27
C SER A 252 19.45 10.53 -14.98
N LEU A 253 18.41 10.32 -14.17
CA LEU A 253 17.88 9.00 -13.83
C LEU A 253 17.34 8.25 -15.07
N ALA A 254 16.71 8.97 -16.00
CA ALA A 254 16.21 8.40 -17.24
C ALA A 254 17.34 7.97 -18.18
N GLN A 255 18.46 8.69 -18.17
CA GLN A 255 19.67 8.28 -18.89
C GLN A 255 20.31 7.05 -18.24
N ASP A 256 20.44 7.05 -16.91
CA ASP A 256 20.97 5.91 -16.16
C ASP A 256 20.12 4.64 -16.36
N ALA A 257 18.79 4.77 -16.48
CA ALA A 257 17.93 3.63 -16.81
C ALA A 257 18.28 2.97 -18.15
N ARG A 258 18.75 3.75 -19.14
CA ARG A 258 19.21 3.23 -20.44
C ARG A 258 20.57 2.59 -20.31
N ASP A 259 21.49 3.26 -19.63
CA ASP A 259 22.89 2.85 -19.53
C ASP A 259 23.06 1.61 -18.62
N ARG A 260 22.14 1.40 -17.67
CA ARG A 260 22.15 0.30 -16.70
C ARG A 260 21.17 -0.83 -17.06
N GLY A 261 20.85 -1.01 -18.34
CA GLY A 261 19.86 -2.00 -18.80
C GLY A 261 20.06 -3.42 -18.25
N ASP A 262 21.31 -3.89 -18.17
CA ASP A 262 21.63 -5.23 -17.64
C ASP A 262 21.33 -5.35 -16.13
N ILE A 263 21.70 -4.34 -15.35
CA ILE A 263 21.40 -4.28 -13.90
C ILE A 263 19.89 -4.23 -13.71
N LEU A 264 19.21 -3.38 -14.48
CA LEU A 264 17.77 -3.22 -14.42
C LEU A 264 17.03 -4.53 -14.71
N HIS A 265 17.51 -5.31 -15.67
CA HIS A 265 16.96 -6.63 -15.98
C HIS A 265 17.03 -7.57 -14.77
N ILE A 266 18.22 -7.74 -14.19
CA ILE A 266 18.44 -8.59 -13.01
C ILE A 266 17.57 -8.12 -11.84
N ARG A 267 17.51 -6.81 -11.59
CA ARG A 267 16.73 -6.22 -10.48
C ARG A 267 15.22 -6.43 -10.63
N VAL A 268 14.70 -6.36 -11.86
CA VAL A 268 13.29 -6.66 -12.14
C VAL A 268 12.99 -8.13 -11.88
N GLU A 269 13.83 -9.04 -12.37
CA GLU A 269 13.67 -10.48 -12.13
C GLU A 269 13.73 -10.82 -10.64
N ASP A 270 14.77 -10.34 -9.95
CA ASP A 270 14.94 -10.52 -8.50
C ASP A 270 13.73 -10.01 -7.72
N MET A 271 13.20 -8.84 -8.07
CA MET A 271 12.02 -8.29 -7.40
C MET A 271 10.81 -9.20 -7.61
N LEU A 272 10.52 -9.62 -8.85
CA LEU A 272 9.37 -10.46 -9.18
C LEU A 272 9.46 -11.85 -8.54
N GLU A 273 10.66 -12.41 -8.43
CA GLU A 273 10.90 -13.66 -7.70
C GLU A 273 10.63 -13.47 -6.21
N ASN A 274 11.15 -12.40 -5.60
CA ASN A 274 11.00 -12.16 -4.17
C ASN A 274 9.54 -11.84 -3.77
N LEU A 275 8.77 -11.15 -4.62
CA LEU A 275 7.32 -10.95 -4.40
C LEU A 275 6.52 -12.26 -4.45
N ALA A 276 7.04 -13.28 -5.13
CA ALA A 276 6.45 -14.61 -5.23
C ALA A 276 6.94 -15.59 -4.16
N ARG A 277 7.87 -15.18 -3.28
CA ARG A 277 8.43 -16.00 -2.21
C ARG A 277 7.76 -15.64 -0.88
N PRO A 278 7.31 -16.62 -0.09
CA PRO A 278 6.76 -16.34 1.23
C PRO A 278 7.84 -15.75 2.12
N LYS A 279 7.51 -14.66 2.83
CA LYS A 279 8.36 -14.17 3.90
C LYS A 279 8.11 -14.99 5.16
N LEU A 280 9.00 -15.94 5.39
CA LEU A 280 9.10 -16.65 6.67
C LEU A 280 9.55 -15.62 7.73
N GLU A 281 9.03 -15.73 8.95
CA GLU A 281 9.53 -14.94 10.08
C GLU A 281 11.06 -15.03 10.15
N GLN A 282 11.75 -13.88 10.14
CA GLN A 282 12.99 -13.80 10.89
C GLN A 282 12.57 -13.80 12.35
N ASP A 283 12.99 -14.82 13.09
CA ASP A 283 12.84 -14.87 14.53
C ASP A 283 13.37 -13.53 15.08
N PRO A 284 12.59 -12.76 15.88
CA PRO A 284 13.08 -11.50 16.45
C PRO A 284 14.30 -11.67 17.38
N TRP A 285 14.79 -12.89 17.55
CA TRP A 285 15.92 -13.28 18.39
C TRP A 285 17.11 -13.93 17.65
N ASP A 286 17.13 -13.95 16.31
CA ASP A 286 18.30 -14.38 15.51
C ASP A 286 19.21 -13.22 15.05
#